data_AF-A0A2V7W911-F1
#
_entry.id   AF-A0A2V7W911-F1
#
_cell.length_a   1.000
_cell.length_b   1.000
_cell.length_c   1.000
_cell.angle_alpha   90.00
_cell.angle_beta   90.00
_cell.angle_gamma   90.00
#
_symmetry.space_group_name_H-M   'P 1'
#
loop_
_entity.id
_entity.type
_entity.pdbx_description
1 polymer ?
#
loop_
_entity_poly.entity_id
_entity_poly.type
_entity_poly.pdbx_seq_one_letter_code
_entity_poly.pdbx_strand_id
1 'polypeptide(L)'
;MAQTTLINREQIDRRVAEMGKQISADFAGQDMIALCVLKGAVFFCADLVRNMTMDVALDFIQISSYGNEKYSSGVVTILKEPQLDMRGKAVLIVEDIIDSGLSIREVNNYIESRGAAMVKTAAFLDKPKARKVPFTPTYVGFSIDPQFVIGYGLDFAEKYRNIPEVQVLSD
;
A
#
# COMPACT_ATOMS: atom_id res chain seq x y z
N MET A 1 9.69 -23.81 8.50
CA MET A 1 8.73 -22.75 8.13
C MET A 1 7.61 -23.33 7.30
N ALA A 2 6.46 -23.52 7.95
CA ALA A 2 5.22 -23.94 7.30
C ALA A 2 4.51 -22.74 6.63
N GLN A 3 3.90 -22.99 5.47
CA GLN A 3 3.11 -22.01 4.72
C GLN A 3 1.64 -22.42 4.76
N THR A 4 0.75 -21.46 5.02
CA THR A 4 -0.70 -21.69 4.97
C THR A 4 -1.37 -20.52 4.27
N THR A 5 -2.19 -20.79 3.26
CA THR A 5 -2.93 -19.76 2.53
C THR A 5 -3.91 -19.06 3.46
N LEU A 6 -3.77 -17.74 3.55
CA LEU A 6 -4.66 -16.84 4.29
C LEU A 6 -5.70 -16.22 3.34
N ILE A 7 -5.25 -15.78 2.17
CA ILE A 7 -6.09 -15.13 1.15
C ILE A 7 -5.68 -15.68 -0.20
N ASN A 8 -6.60 -16.37 -0.86
CA ASN A 8 -6.34 -16.97 -2.16
C ASN A 8 -6.45 -15.94 -3.30
N ARG A 9 -6.00 -16.34 -4.49
CA ARG A 9 -5.98 -15.47 -5.67
C ARG A 9 -7.36 -14.93 -6.06
N GLU A 10 -8.40 -15.76 -6.00
CA GLU A 10 -9.76 -15.36 -6.39
C GLU A 10 -10.35 -14.31 -5.45
N GLN A 11 -10.05 -14.41 -4.15
CA GLN A 11 -10.45 -13.41 -3.16
C GLN A 11 -9.75 -12.08 -3.44
N ILE A 12 -8.45 -12.11 -3.74
CA ILE A 12 -7.66 -10.94 -4.09
C ILE A 12 -8.23 -10.26 -5.33
N ASP A 13 -8.36 -10.99 -6.45
CA ASP A 13 -8.84 -10.43 -7.72
C ASP A 13 -10.20 -9.77 -7.57
N ARG A 14 -11.13 -10.42 -6.86
CA ARG A 14 -12.46 -9.89 -6.59
C ARG A 14 -12.41 -8.61 -5.77
N ARG A 15 -11.68 -8.61 -4.66
CA ARG A 15 -11.59 -7.46 -3.75
C ARG A 15 -10.93 -6.27 -4.44
N VAL A 16 -9.84 -6.50 -5.17
CA VAL A 16 -9.12 -5.45 -5.90
C VAL A 16 -10.01 -4.84 -7.00
N ALA A 17 -10.81 -5.66 -7.71
CA ALA A 17 -11.76 -5.16 -8.70
C ALA A 17 -12.87 -4.29 -8.07
N GLU A 18 -13.40 -4.69 -6.91
CA GLU A 18 -14.36 -3.87 -6.14
C GLU A 18 -13.75 -2.55 -5.69
N MET A 19 -12.51 -2.57 -5.18
CA MET A 19 -11.79 -1.36 -4.77
C MET A 19 -11.54 -0.42 -5.95
N GLY A 20 -11.11 -0.94 -7.10
CA GLY A 20 -10.86 -0.15 -8.30
C GLY A 20 -12.10 0.63 -8.74
N LYS A 21 -13.28 -0.02 -8.73
CA LYS A 21 -14.56 0.62 -9.04
C LYS A 21 -14.94 1.69 -8.00
N GLN A 22 -14.78 1.37 -6.71
CA GLN A 22 -15.08 2.30 -5.62
C GLN A 22 -14.23 3.58 -5.74
N ILE A 23 -12.92 3.41 -5.90
CA ILE A 23 -11.99 4.53 -6.02
C ILE A 23 -12.28 5.35 -7.28
N SER A 24 -12.60 4.70 -8.40
CA SER A 24 -12.95 5.41 -9.63
C SER A 24 -14.17 6.31 -9.47
N ALA A 25 -15.16 5.87 -8.68
CA ALA A 25 -16.33 6.69 -8.38
C ALA A 25 -16.00 7.86 -7.46
N ASP A 26 -15.21 7.62 -6.41
CA ASP A 26 -14.85 8.65 -5.41
C ASP A 26 -13.96 9.77 -6.00
N PHE A 27 -13.16 9.45 -7.02
CA PHE A 27 -12.26 10.39 -7.69
C PHE A 27 -12.75 10.84 -9.07
N ALA A 28 -14.00 10.54 -9.44
CA ALA A 28 -14.54 10.91 -10.73
C ALA A 28 -14.37 12.41 -11.02
N GLY A 29 -13.76 12.73 -12.17
CA GLY A 29 -13.49 14.10 -12.60
C GLY A 29 -12.31 14.79 -11.92
N GLN A 30 -11.52 14.08 -11.10
CA GLN A 30 -10.31 14.61 -10.47
C GLN A 30 -9.05 14.20 -11.23
N ASP A 31 -8.03 15.06 -11.18
CA ASP A 31 -6.69 14.76 -11.65
C ASP A 31 -5.94 13.98 -10.55
N MET A 32 -5.89 12.66 -10.73
CA MET A 32 -5.39 11.69 -9.74
C MET A 32 -4.00 11.17 -10.09
N ILE A 33 -3.14 11.08 -9.07
CA ILE A 33 -1.91 10.27 -9.09
C ILE A 33 -2.09 9.06 -8.16
N ALA A 34 -1.96 7.85 -8.71
CA ALA A 34 -1.71 6.65 -7.91
C ALA A 34 -0.20 6.58 -7.60
N LEU A 35 0.16 6.70 -6.32
CA LEU A 35 1.53 6.67 -5.85
C LEU A 35 1.81 5.32 -5.17
N CYS A 36 2.52 4.44 -5.86
CA CYS A 36 2.90 3.13 -5.34
C CYS A 36 4.09 3.25 -4.38
N VAL A 37 3.97 2.70 -3.17
CA VAL A 37 5.08 2.56 -2.23
C VAL A 37 5.88 1.30 -2.56
N LEU A 38 7.14 1.48 -2.93
CA LEU A 38 8.02 0.38 -3.31
C LEU A 38 8.62 -0.33 -2.09
N LYS A 39 8.84 -1.66 -2.15
CA LYS A 39 8.64 -2.55 -3.30
C LYS A 39 7.33 -3.34 -3.25
N GLY A 40 6.83 -3.63 -2.06
CA GLY A 40 5.82 -4.66 -1.87
C GLY A 40 4.47 -4.34 -2.50
N ALA A 41 4.11 -3.06 -2.63
CA ALA A 41 2.83 -2.65 -3.19
C ALA A 41 2.73 -2.81 -4.73
N VAL A 42 3.81 -3.15 -5.44
CA VAL A 42 3.82 -3.16 -6.93
C VAL A 42 2.73 -4.06 -7.52
N PHE A 43 2.54 -5.26 -6.99
CA PHE A 43 1.53 -6.20 -7.50
C PHE A 43 0.11 -5.69 -7.26
N PHE A 44 -0.17 -5.27 -6.02
CA PHE A 44 -1.46 -4.67 -5.67
C PHE A 44 -1.74 -3.41 -6.50
N CYS A 45 -0.77 -2.52 -6.65
CA CYS A 45 -0.93 -1.29 -7.42
C CYS A 45 -1.22 -1.57 -8.90
N ALA A 46 -0.49 -2.51 -9.51
CA ALA A 46 -0.71 -2.88 -10.91
C ALA A 46 -2.10 -3.50 -11.12
N ASP A 47 -2.56 -4.35 -10.20
CA ASP A 47 -3.90 -4.95 -10.28
C ASP A 47 -5.00 -3.91 -10.01
N LEU A 48 -4.78 -3.02 -9.03
CA LEU A 48 -5.74 -1.98 -8.65
C LEU A 48 -5.95 -0.97 -9.78
N VAL A 49 -4.87 -0.38 -10.31
CA VAL A 49 -4.96 0.64 -11.36
C VAL A 49 -5.58 0.07 -12.64
N ARG A 50 -5.30 -1.20 -12.99
CA ARG A 50 -5.96 -1.87 -14.13
C ARG A 50 -7.47 -2.07 -13.95
N ASN A 51 -7.96 -2.07 -12.72
CA ASN A 51 -9.39 -2.17 -12.41
C ASN A 51 -10.08 -0.80 -12.23
N MET A 52 -9.33 0.31 -12.34
CA MET A 52 -9.91 1.65 -12.33
C MET A 52 -10.50 2.00 -13.71
N THR A 53 -11.59 2.75 -13.71
CA THR A 53 -12.36 3.12 -14.91
C THR A 53 -12.23 4.61 -15.25
N MET A 54 -11.14 5.23 -14.83
CA MET A 54 -10.81 6.64 -15.04
C MET A 54 -9.33 6.79 -15.42
N ASP A 55 -8.95 7.96 -15.93
CA ASP A 55 -7.54 8.27 -16.19
C ASP A 55 -6.79 8.42 -14.88
N VAL A 56 -5.64 7.74 -14.77
CA VAL A 56 -4.81 7.73 -13.57
C VAL A 56 -3.36 7.88 -13.97
N ALA A 57 -2.68 8.87 -13.42
CA ALA A 57 -1.23 8.96 -13.53
C ALA A 57 -0.58 8.03 -12.48
N LEU A 58 0.46 7.30 -12.88
CA LEU A 58 1.16 6.35 -12.00
C LEU A 58 2.56 6.88 -11.67
N ASP A 59 2.91 6.86 -10.39
CA ASP A 59 4.25 7.21 -9.90
C ASP A 59 4.66 6.30 -8.73
N PHE A 60 5.92 6.38 -8.34
CA PHE A 60 6.51 5.50 -7.34
C PHE A 60 7.35 6.29 -6.33
N ILE A 61 7.20 5.95 -5.06
CA ILE A 61 8.07 6.38 -3.98
C ILE A 61 8.75 5.16 -3.36
N GLN A 62 10.02 5.30 -2.98
CA GLN A 62 10.70 4.28 -2.19
C GLN A 62 11.19 4.91 -0.90
N ILE A 63 10.83 4.29 0.22
CA ILE A 63 11.29 4.68 1.54
C ILE A 63 12.12 3.56 2.18
N SER A 64 13.01 3.95 3.08
CA SER A 64 13.70 3.04 4.00
C SER A 64 13.38 3.44 5.42
N SER A 65 13.06 2.48 6.29
CA SER A 65 12.96 2.76 7.73
C SER A 65 14.38 2.82 8.32
N TYR A 66 14.66 3.80 9.17
CA TYR A 66 15.91 3.82 9.93
C TYR A 66 15.85 2.77 11.05
N GLY A 67 16.71 1.75 11.00
CA GLY A 67 16.86 0.74 12.06
C GLY A 67 17.07 -0.68 11.50
N ASN A 68 18.08 -1.39 11.99
CA ASN A 68 18.49 -2.73 11.55
C ASN A 68 17.52 -3.88 11.93
N GLU A 69 16.30 -3.60 12.39
CA GLU A 69 15.44 -4.63 12.97
C GLU A 69 13.99 -4.53 12.50
N LYS A 70 13.23 -5.62 12.76
CA LYS A 70 11.86 -5.95 12.35
C LYS A 70 10.76 -4.88 12.58
N TYR A 71 11.10 -3.67 13.01
CA TYR A 71 10.19 -2.59 13.39
C TYR A 71 10.67 -1.22 12.89
N SER A 72 9.74 -0.40 12.38
CA SER A 72 10.00 0.99 11.98
C SER A 72 10.23 1.90 13.19
N SER A 73 11.26 2.73 13.14
CA SER A 73 11.52 3.81 14.11
C SER A 73 10.65 5.04 13.91
N GLY A 74 9.85 5.08 12.83
CA GLY A 74 9.07 6.26 12.44
C GLY A 74 9.88 7.36 11.77
N VAL A 75 11.20 7.22 11.64
CA VAL A 75 12.00 8.05 10.75
C VAL A 75 12.21 7.27 9.46
N VAL A 76 11.78 7.83 8.33
CA VAL A 76 11.95 7.25 7.00
C VAL A 76 12.92 8.08 6.17
N THR A 77 13.82 7.43 5.44
CA THR A 77 14.59 8.06 4.36
C THR A 77 13.84 7.87 3.05
N ILE A 78 13.72 8.91 2.24
CA ILE A 78 13.27 8.75 0.85
C ILE A 78 14.46 8.31 0.02
N LEU A 79 14.40 7.08 -0.49
CA LEU A 79 15.41 6.50 -1.39
C LEU A 79 15.13 6.87 -2.85
N LYS A 80 13.86 7.00 -3.21
CA LYS A 80 13.39 7.47 -4.51
C LYS A 80 12.22 8.42 -4.32
N GLU A 81 12.37 9.63 -4.85
CA GLU A 81 11.28 10.61 -4.90
C GLU A 81 10.29 10.31 -6.05
N PRO A 82 9.01 10.70 -5.88
CA PRO A 82 8.07 10.82 -6.99
C PRO A 82 8.57 11.82 -8.03
N GLN A 83 8.23 11.60 -9.29
CA GLN A 83 8.65 12.42 -10.43
C GLN A 83 7.55 13.37 -10.92
N LEU A 84 6.28 13.03 -10.70
CA LEU A 84 5.14 13.86 -11.09
C LEU A 84 4.95 15.04 -10.12
N ASP A 85 4.53 16.18 -10.65
CA ASP A 85 4.11 17.32 -9.84
C ASP A 85 2.76 17.00 -9.19
N MET A 86 2.73 16.96 -7.86
CA MET A 86 1.54 16.63 -7.07
C MET A 86 0.75 17.86 -6.64
N ARG A 87 1.23 19.08 -6.91
CA ARG A 87 0.56 20.31 -6.47
C ARG A 87 -0.84 20.42 -7.04
N GLY A 88 -1.83 20.62 -6.16
CA GLY A 88 -3.23 20.76 -6.56
C GLY A 88 -3.91 19.46 -7.01
N LYS A 89 -3.20 18.33 -7.03
CA LYS A 89 -3.74 17.03 -7.47
C LYS A 89 -4.24 16.20 -6.30
N ALA A 90 -5.08 15.23 -6.62
CA ALA A 90 -5.48 14.20 -5.70
C ALA A 90 -4.46 13.05 -5.75
N VAL A 91 -3.95 12.61 -4.61
CA VAL A 91 -2.95 11.52 -4.54
C VAL A 91 -3.55 10.34 -3.77
N LEU A 92 -3.54 9.17 -4.40
CA LEU A 92 -3.83 7.90 -3.76
C LEU A 92 -2.51 7.17 -3.48
N ILE A 93 -2.10 7.13 -2.21
CA ILE A 93 -0.97 6.29 -1.79
C ILE A 93 -1.43 4.83 -1.79
N VAL A 94 -0.69 3.97 -2.50
CA VAL A 94 -0.97 2.54 -2.61
C VAL A 94 0.12 1.77 -1.86
N GLU A 95 -0.29 1.07 -0.80
CA GLU A 95 0.60 0.37 0.15
C GLU A 95 0.20 -1.11 0.24
N ASP A 96 1.18 -2.01 0.40
CA ASP A 96 0.92 -3.45 0.55
C ASP A 96 0.38 -3.79 1.94
N ILE A 97 0.98 -3.25 2.99
CA ILE A 97 0.56 -3.53 4.36
C ILE A 97 0.76 -2.34 5.29
N ILE A 98 -0.29 -2.01 6.04
CA ILE A 98 -0.17 -1.05 7.13
C ILE A 98 -0.25 -1.79 8.47
N ASP A 99 0.88 -1.78 9.18
CA ASP A 99 1.04 -2.39 10.50
C ASP A 99 1.04 -1.33 11.60
N SER A 100 2.22 -0.87 12.04
CA SER A 100 2.34 0.20 13.05
C SER A 100 1.71 1.54 12.64
N GLY A 101 1.57 1.81 11.34
CA GLY A 101 1.11 3.09 10.80
C GLY A 101 2.18 4.19 10.72
N LEU A 102 3.40 3.94 11.21
CA LEU A 102 4.46 4.94 11.25
C LEU A 102 4.93 5.36 9.86
N SER A 103 5.35 4.41 9.03
CA SER A 103 5.90 4.71 7.70
C SER A 103 4.88 5.41 6.79
N ILE A 104 3.64 4.92 6.75
CA ILE A 104 2.59 5.51 5.92
C ILE A 104 2.22 6.93 6.36
N ARG A 105 2.27 7.24 7.66
CA ARG A 105 2.05 8.59 8.18
C ARG A 105 3.11 9.55 7.65
N GLU A 106 4.37 9.12 7.65
CA GLU A 106 5.46 9.96 7.11
C GLU A 106 5.34 10.14 5.60
N VAL A 107 4.95 9.10 4.84
CA VAL A 107 4.65 9.24 3.41
C VAL A 107 3.50 10.23 3.21
N ASN A 108 2.40 10.10 3.97
CA ASN A 108 1.28 11.03 3.89
C ASN A 108 1.72 12.49 4.12
N ASN A 109 2.44 12.75 5.21
CA ASN A 109 2.97 14.08 5.53
C ASN A 109 3.88 14.62 4.43
N TYR A 110 4.75 13.77 3.88
CA TYR A 110 5.64 14.13 2.77
C TYR A 110 4.82 14.58 1.56
N ILE A 111 3.82 13.80 1.13
CA ILE A 111 2.97 14.13 -0.03
C ILE A 111 2.14 15.40 0.21
N GLU A 112 1.57 15.59 1.40
CA GLU A 112 0.86 16.82 1.77
C GLU A 112 1.79 18.04 1.69
N SER A 113 3.02 17.94 2.20
CA SER A 113 4.01 19.02 2.13
C SER A 113 4.44 19.39 0.69
N ARG A 114 4.22 18.49 -0.27
CA ARG A 114 4.46 18.75 -1.71
C ARG A 114 3.28 19.43 -2.39
N GLY A 115 2.22 19.76 -1.65
CA GLY A 115 1.09 20.57 -2.11
C GLY A 115 -0.05 19.77 -2.73
N ALA A 116 -0.15 18.47 -2.46
CA ALA A 116 -1.32 17.68 -2.85
C ALA A 116 -2.60 18.30 -2.29
N ALA A 117 -3.64 18.42 -3.12
CA ALA A 117 -4.93 18.96 -2.70
C ALA A 117 -5.71 17.98 -1.81
N MET A 118 -5.48 16.69 -2.02
CA MET A 118 -6.07 15.62 -1.24
C MET A 118 -5.13 14.43 -1.24
N VAL A 119 -4.96 13.80 -0.08
CA VAL A 119 -4.23 12.52 0.05
C VAL A 119 -5.18 11.48 0.62
N LYS A 120 -5.28 10.34 -0.06
CA LYS A 120 -6.00 9.14 0.39
C LYS A 120 -5.05 7.96 0.36
N THR A 121 -5.42 6.89 1.06
CA THR A 121 -4.58 5.68 1.12
C THR A 121 -5.40 4.44 0.81
N ALA A 122 -4.90 3.62 -0.12
CA ALA A 122 -5.34 2.27 -0.35
C ALA A 122 -4.29 1.30 0.21
N ALA A 123 -4.68 0.56 1.26
CA ALA A 123 -3.87 -0.50 1.83
C ALA A 123 -4.39 -1.86 1.36
N PHE A 124 -3.53 -2.71 0.82
CA PHE A 124 -3.94 -4.08 0.50
C PHE A 124 -4.25 -4.87 1.77
N LEU A 125 -3.33 -4.87 2.74
CA LEU A 125 -3.54 -5.43 4.07
C LEU A 125 -3.51 -4.35 5.14
N ASP A 126 -4.39 -4.48 6.12
CA ASP A 126 -4.38 -3.64 7.32
C ASP A 126 -4.34 -4.49 8.59
N LYS A 127 -3.50 -4.10 9.55
CA LYS A 127 -3.41 -4.69 10.89
C LYS A 127 -3.75 -3.65 11.97
N PRO A 128 -5.04 -3.35 12.20
CA PRO A 128 -5.44 -2.36 13.20
C PRO A 128 -4.91 -2.65 14.61
N LYS A 129 -4.84 -3.94 14.98
CA LYS A 129 -4.35 -4.38 16.30
C LYS A 129 -2.85 -4.13 16.54
N ALA A 130 -2.07 -3.85 15.49
CA ALA A 130 -0.64 -3.57 15.57
C ALA A 130 -0.30 -2.07 15.50
N ARG A 131 -1.32 -1.20 15.38
CA ARG A 131 -1.14 0.24 15.27
C ARG A 131 -0.41 0.82 16.48
N LYS A 132 0.58 1.68 16.20
CA LYS A 132 1.32 2.47 17.19
C LYS A 132 0.99 3.96 17.11
N VAL A 133 0.38 4.39 16.00
CA VAL A 133 -0.05 5.77 15.77
C VAL A 133 -1.47 5.78 15.20
N PRO A 134 -2.26 6.85 15.45
CA PRO A 134 -3.57 6.98 14.86
C PRO A 134 -3.44 7.14 13.34
N PHE A 135 -3.82 6.11 12.60
CA PHE A 135 -3.85 6.12 11.14
C PHE A 135 -4.92 5.16 10.63
N THR A 136 -5.85 5.66 9.84
CA THR A 136 -6.92 4.89 9.23
C THR A 136 -6.83 5.00 7.70
N PRO A 137 -6.48 3.92 6.97
CA PRO A 137 -6.51 3.94 5.51
C PRO A 137 -7.94 4.22 5.01
N THR A 138 -8.03 4.92 3.89
CA THR A 138 -9.33 5.22 3.25
C THR A 138 -9.94 3.98 2.63
N TYR A 139 -9.11 3.16 1.98
CA TYR A 139 -9.51 1.93 1.33
C TYR A 139 -8.67 0.78 1.88
N VAL A 140 -9.34 -0.31 2.28
CA VAL A 140 -8.71 -1.51 2.83
C VAL A 140 -9.09 -2.71 1.98
N GLY A 141 -8.11 -3.43 1.46
CA GLY A 141 -8.32 -4.73 0.82
C GLY A 141 -8.83 -5.73 1.84
N PHE A 142 -7.97 -6.06 2.81
CA PHE A 142 -8.24 -7.05 3.85
C PHE A 142 -7.71 -6.60 5.21
N SER A 143 -8.55 -6.69 6.24
CA SER A 143 -8.10 -6.55 7.62
C SER A 143 -7.69 -7.92 8.17
N ILE A 144 -6.49 -8.02 8.73
CA ILE A 144 -5.94 -9.28 9.24
C ILE A 144 -5.39 -9.12 10.66
N ASP A 145 -5.33 -10.23 11.39
CA ASP A 145 -4.67 -10.27 12.68
C ASP A 145 -3.13 -10.15 12.55
N PRO A 146 -2.42 -9.74 13.62
CA PRO A 146 -0.96 -9.67 13.61
C PRO A 146 -0.34 -11.05 13.40
N GLN A 147 0.16 -11.29 12.19
CA GLN A 147 0.89 -12.49 11.80
C GLN A 147 1.89 -12.16 10.69
N PHE A 148 2.93 -12.97 10.53
CA PHE A 148 3.90 -12.77 9.46
C PHE A 148 3.36 -13.35 8.15
N VAL A 149 3.29 -12.51 7.11
CA VAL A 149 2.68 -12.85 5.83
C VAL A 149 3.63 -12.61 4.67
N ILE A 150 3.53 -13.44 3.64
CA ILE A 150 4.30 -13.39 2.41
C ILE A 150 3.39 -13.57 1.20
N GLY A 151 3.92 -13.28 0.01
CA GLY A 151 3.17 -13.42 -1.23
C GLY A 151 2.42 -12.16 -1.63
N TYR A 152 2.01 -12.12 -2.89
CA TYR A 152 1.35 -10.98 -3.52
C TYR A 152 2.12 -9.66 -3.29
N GLY A 153 3.43 -9.70 -3.47
CA GLY A 153 4.35 -8.58 -3.25
C GLY A 153 5.02 -8.55 -1.87
N LEU A 154 4.43 -9.16 -0.84
CA LEU A 154 5.01 -9.26 0.51
C LEU A 154 6.17 -10.27 0.51
N ASP A 155 7.20 -10.02 1.33
CA ASP A 155 8.42 -10.83 1.33
C ASP A 155 8.89 -11.30 2.70
N PHE A 156 9.77 -12.30 2.65
CA PHE A 156 10.71 -12.61 3.71
C PHE A 156 12.12 -12.67 3.12
N ALA A 157 12.98 -11.72 3.50
CA ALA A 157 14.35 -11.62 2.99
C ALA A 157 14.42 -11.61 1.46
N GLU A 158 13.58 -10.77 0.82
CA GLU A 158 13.44 -10.60 -0.63
C GLU A 158 12.93 -11.84 -1.39
N LYS A 159 12.44 -12.85 -0.68
CA LYS A 159 11.82 -14.05 -1.27
C LYS A 159 10.30 -14.00 -1.18
N TYR A 160 9.64 -14.84 -1.97
CA TYR A 160 8.19 -15.12 -1.92
C TYR A 160 7.24 -14.05 -2.48
N ARG A 161 7.72 -12.87 -2.90
CA ARG A 161 6.87 -11.82 -3.49
C ARG A 161 5.98 -12.31 -4.65
N ASN A 162 6.46 -13.29 -5.40
CA ASN A 162 5.83 -13.81 -6.61
C ASN A 162 4.71 -14.84 -6.37
N ILE A 163 4.46 -15.25 -5.12
CA ILE A 163 3.33 -16.13 -4.81
C ILE A 163 2.03 -15.36 -5.11
N PRO A 164 1.06 -15.93 -5.85
CA PRO A 164 -0.14 -15.20 -6.28
C PRO A 164 -1.19 -15.00 -5.17
N GLU A 165 -0.90 -15.47 -3.97
CA GLU A 165 -1.76 -15.52 -2.79
C GLU A 165 -1.05 -14.86 -1.59
N VAL A 166 -1.80 -14.56 -0.54
CA VAL A 166 -1.22 -14.21 0.76
C VAL A 166 -1.15 -15.46 1.62
N GLN A 167 0.04 -15.77 2.13
CA GLN A 167 0.28 -16.92 2.99
C GLN A 167 0.86 -16.48 4.32
N VAL A 168 0.47 -17.17 5.40
CA VAL A 168 1.12 -17.06 6.70
C VAL A 168 2.41 -17.88 6.68
N LEU A 169 3.51 -17.29 7.14
CA LEU A 169 4.76 -18.00 7.39
C LEU A 169 4.89 -18.21 8.90
N SER A 170 4.89 -19.47 9.31
CA SER A 170 5.08 -19.90 10.71
C SER A 170 6.30 -20.81 10.81
N ASP A 171 6.90 -20.90 11.99
CA ASP A 171 8.10 -21.74 12.22
C ASP A 171 7.88 -23.20 11.85
#